data_AF-A0A6P6GMF3-F1
#
_entry.id   AF-A0A6P6GMF3-F1
#
_cell.length_a   1.000
_cell.length_b   1.000
_cell.length_c   1.000
_cell.angle_alpha   90.00
_cell.angle_beta   90.00
_cell.angle_gamma   90.00
#
_symmetry.space_group_name_H-M   'P 1'
#
loop_
_entity.id
_entity.type
_entity.pdbx_description
1 polymer ?
#
loop_
_entity_poly.entity_id
_entity_poly.type
_entity_poly.pdbx_seq_one_letter_code
_entity_poly.pdbx_strand_id
1 'polypeptide(L)'
;MPSPADEEAHQLSYLQKHLANILSLLAEPVEGEGEESLVLTMDRFEHLGFLIQFGDKGSEGSSLSQFAPFFANSDPDMPAVAVPAAQVHEWILQNIAYTLENISERNSPKDNGLPNSSDQDVAMTDACTSSIKASPSARGPSFIEGISKTSLVKQASDFKGSSVKVLNCHDSVIYVLAPLRYATVYGCSDATIVLGAVGKAVRVEHCERVHVIIAAKRVCIANCRECVFFLGVNQRPLMVGDNHKLQVAPYNTFYSQLEEHMTEVGIEATVNRWDEPLALGMVDPHDSLSHPAGVSDVQAESATCLDADQFTNFLIPNWFGGESPGSTKVNPFPLPDAYLASRNRNEKNLGEIKQLLKEAPLEENRKRELSSALHVYFKDWLYASGNIRQLYCLQGD
;
A
#
# COMPACT_ATOMS: atom_id res chain seq x y z
N MET A 1 0.76 -7.18 -21.30
CA MET A 1 -0.02 -6.58 -20.21
C MET A 1 -1.48 -6.86 -20.50
N PRO A 2 -2.28 -7.33 -19.54
CA PRO A 2 -3.72 -7.45 -19.72
C PRO A 2 -4.30 -6.07 -20.05
N SER A 3 -5.26 -6.02 -20.96
CA SER A 3 -5.98 -4.79 -21.25
C SER A 3 -6.96 -4.48 -20.10
N PRO A 4 -7.41 -3.21 -19.96
CA PRO A 4 -8.46 -2.87 -18.99
C PRO A 4 -9.74 -3.72 -19.15
N ALA A 5 -10.03 -4.18 -20.37
CA ALA A 5 -11.15 -5.07 -20.66
C ALA A 5 -10.90 -6.51 -20.16
N ASP A 6 -9.65 -6.98 -20.17
CA ASP A 6 -9.28 -8.29 -19.64
C ASP A 6 -9.36 -8.32 -18.11
N GLU A 7 -8.99 -7.22 -17.44
CA GLU A 7 -9.13 -7.07 -15.99
C GLU A 7 -10.60 -7.03 -15.56
N GLU A 8 -11.44 -6.29 -16.29
CA GLU A 8 -12.89 -6.22 -16.05
C GLU A 8 -13.55 -7.59 -16.26
N ALA A 9 -13.20 -8.31 -17.33
CA ALA A 9 -13.68 -9.67 -17.56
C ALA A 9 -13.25 -10.65 -16.45
N HIS A 10 -12.02 -10.50 -15.93
CA HIS A 10 -11.53 -11.32 -14.83
C HIS A 10 -12.29 -11.06 -13.52
N GLN A 11 -12.57 -9.79 -13.20
CA GLN A 11 -13.34 -9.40 -12.02
C GLN A 11 -14.79 -9.90 -12.09
N LEU A 12 -15.43 -9.78 -13.25
CA LEU A 12 -16.78 -10.30 -13.49
C LEU A 12 -16.84 -11.84 -13.37
N SER A 13 -15.83 -12.56 -13.88
CA SER A 13 -15.73 -14.01 -13.73
C SER A 13 -15.55 -14.45 -12.28
N TYR A 14 -14.77 -13.69 -11.49
CA TYR A 14 -14.63 -13.93 -10.05
C TYR A 14 -15.98 -13.74 -9.33
N LEU A 15 -16.68 -12.65 -9.61
CA LEU A 15 -17.97 -12.37 -8.99
C LEU A 15 -19.02 -13.41 -9.37
N GLN A 16 -19.06 -13.85 -10.64
CA GLN A 16 -19.94 -14.93 -11.10
C GLN A 16 -19.76 -16.23 -10.31
N LYS A 17 -18.52 -16.58 -9.92
CA LYS A 17 -18.21 -17.82 -9.18
C LYS A 17 -18.57 -17.74 -7.70
N HIS A 18 -18.54 -16.56 -7.11
CA HIS A 18 -18.67 -16.37 -5.66
C HIS A 18 -19.98 -15.70 -5.23
N LEU A 19 -20.82 -15.28 -6.19
CA LEU A 19 -22.06 -14.54 -5.92
C LEU A 19 -23.00 -15.28 -4.95
N ALA A 20 -23.16 -16.59 -5.09
CA ALA A 20 -24.01 -17.38 -4.20
C ALA A 20 -23.59 -17.27 -2.71
N ASN A 21 -22.27 -17.30 -2.45
CA ASN A 21 -21.73 -17.16 -1.10
C ASN A 21 -21.87 -15.72 -0.58
N ILE A 22 -21.73 -14.73 -1.47
CA ILE A 22 -21.89 -13.32 -1.09
C ILE A 22 -23.35 -13.04 -0.72
N LEU A 23 -24.30 -13.57 -1.50
CA LEU A 23 -25.73 -13.41 -1.23
C LEU A 23 -26.18 -14.17 0.01
N SER A 24 -25.62 -15.33 0.33
CA SER A 24 -25.96 -16.07 1.55
C SER A 24 -25.52 -15.33 2.83
N LEU A 25 -24.43 -14.56 2.77
CA LEU A 25 -23.99 -13.69 3.88
C LEU A 25 -24.92 -12.48 4.09
N LEU A 26 -25.56 -12.02 3.02
CA LEU A 26 -26.47 -10.88 3.05
C LEU A 26 -27.93 -11.28 3.25
N ALA A 27 -28.33 -12.49 2.92
CA ALA A 27 -29.71 -12.91 3.05
C ALA A 27 -30.10 -13.19 4.51
N GLU A 28 -31.39 -13.01 4.80
CA GLU A 28 -32.01 -13.37 6.06
C GLU A 28 -32.90 -14.62 5.87
N PRO A 29 -32.88 -15.59 6.79
CA PRO A 29 -33.79 -16.72 6.73
C PRO A 29 -35.22 -16.28 7.09
N VAL A 30 -36.21 -16.77 6.33
CA VAL A 30 -37.63 -16.58 6.69
C VAL A 30 -38.08 -17.76 7.57
N GLU A 31 -38.58 -17.47 8.76
CA GLU A 31 -39.17 -18.50 9.64
C GLU A 31 -40.54 -18.95 9.08
N GLY A 32 -40.60 -20.18 8.53
CA GLY A 32 -41.83 -20.80 8.02
C GLY A 32 -41.64 -22.29 7.69
N GLU A 33 -42.70 -23.09 7.81
CA GLU A 33 -42.67 -24.54 7.56
C GLU A 33 -42.44 -24.86 6.07
N GLY A 34 -41.19 -25.14 5.70
CA GLY A 34 -40.81 -25.75 4.41
C GLY A 34 -39.75 -24.95 3.64
N GLU A 35 -38.54 -25.51 3.58
CA GLU A 35 -37.30 -24.97 2.97
C GLU A 35 -36.87 -23.60 3.51
N GLU A 36 -35.61 -23.49 3.95
CA GLU A 36 -34.99 -22.24 4.41
C GLU A 36 -34.91 -21.23 3.27
N SER A 37 -36.01 -20.52 3.01
CA SER A 37 -36.07 -19.50 1.98
C SER A 37 -35.31 -18.25 2.47
N LEU A 38 -34.19 -17.98 1.79
CA LEU A 38 -33.36 -16.81 2.03
C LEU A 38 -33.93 -15.61 1.29
N VAL A 39 -34.12 -14.49 1.98
CA VAL A 39 -34.62 -13.23 1.40
C VAL A 39 -33.63 -12.09 1.62
N LEU A 40 -33.61 -11.12 0.70
CA LEU A 40 -32.85 -9.88 0.82
C LEU A 40 -33.78 -8.68 0.96
N THR A 41 -33.53 -7.88 1.98
CA THR A 41 -34.10 -6.52 2.11
C THR A 41 -33.38 -5.54 1.19
N MET A 42 -34.04 -4.43 0.85
CA MET A 42 -33.46 -3.35 0.03
C MET A 42 -32.14 -2.80 0.63
N ASP A 43 -32.09 -2.57 1.94
CA ASP A 43 -30.88 -2.05 2.61
C ASP A 43 -29.69 -3.00 2.45
N ARG A 44 -29.90 -4.31 2.64
CA ARG A 44 -28.86 -5.33 2.45
C ARG A 44 -28.44 -5.49 0.99
N PHE A 45 -29.38 -5.30 0.06
CA PHE A 45 -29.06 -5.30 -1.37
C PHE A 45 -28.15 -4.14 -1.76
N GLU A 46 -28.34 -2.93 -1.20
CA GLU A 46 -27.46 -1.78 -1.44
C GLU A 46 -25.99 -2.03 -1.03
N HIS A 47 -25.72 -2.95 -0.11
CA HIS A 47 -24.35 -3.32 0.26
C HIS A 47 -23.59 -4.01 -0.89
N LEU A 48 -24.30 -4.58 -1.87
CA LEU A 48 -23.68 -5.08 -3.09
C LEU A 48 -23.11 -3.95 -3.96
N GLY A 49 -23.56 -2.71 -3.76
CA GLY A 49 -23.00 -1.51 -4.40
C GLY A 49 -21.52 -1.26 -4.09
N PHE A 50 -20.97 -1.88 -3.04
CA PHE A 50 -19.52 -1.87 -2.77
C PHE A 50 -18.73 -2.78 -3.72
N LEU A 51 -19.37 -3.78 -4.30
CA LEU A 51 -18.75 -4.80 -5.16
C LEU A 51 -19.17 -4.66 -6.63
N ILE A 52 -20.37 -4.15 -6.89
CA ILE A 52 -20.99 -4.10 -8.21
C ILE A 52 -21.46 -2.66 -8.47
N GLN A 53 -21.01 -2.08 -9.57
CA GLN A 53 -21.48 -0.77 -10.03
C GLN A 53 -22.27 -0.94 -11.33
N PHE A 54 -23.43 -0.29 -11.41
CA PHE A 54 -24.25 -0.20 -12.62
C PHE A 54 -24.13 1.21 -13.20
N GLY A 55 -23.85 1.33 -14.50
CA GLY A 55 -23.70 2.61 -15.20
C GLY A 55 -22.32 2.84 -15.82
N ASP A 56 -22.20 3.89 -16.63
CA ASP A 56 -20.94 4.24 -17.30
C ASP A 56 -19.98 4.95 -16.32
N LYS A 57 -18.67 4.85 -16.59
CA LYS A 57 -17.61 5.40 -15.72
C LYS A 57 -17.77 6.93 -15.58
N GLY A 58 -18.35 7.37 -14.46
CA GLY A 58 -18.59 8.79 -14.17
C GLY A 58 -20.01 9.13 -13.68
N SER A 59 -20.93 8.16 -13.67
CA SER A 59 -22.25 8.32 -13.03
C SER A 59 -22.18 8.02 -11.52
N GLU A 60 -21.60 8.93 -10.73
CA GLU A 60 -21.66 8.84 -9.26
C GLU A 60 -23.05 9.27 -8.78
N GLY A 61 -23.84 8.33 -8.23
CA GLY A 61 -24.97 8.67 -7.36
C GLY A 61 -26.26 7.87 -7.45
N SER A 62 -26.39 6.88 -8.34
CA SER A 62 -27.60 6.05 -8.43
C SER A 62 -27.52 4.83 -7.51
N SER A 63 -28.49 4.71 -6.59
CA SER A 63 -28.68 3.56 -5.70
C SER A 63 -28.83 2.27 -6.50
N LEU A 64 -28.24 1.15 -6.07
CA LEU A 64 -28.30 -0.13 -6.80
C LEU A 64 -29.76 -0.58 -7.01
N SER A 65 -30.63 -0.29 -6.03
CA SER A 65 -32.06 -0.56 -6.05
C SER A 65 -32.81 0.12 -7.19
N GLN A 66 -32.28 1.21 -7.78
CA GLN A 66 -32.91 1.92 -8.90
C GLN A 66 -32.82 1.15 -10.21
N PHE A 67 -31.84 0.23 -10.32
CA PHE A 67 -31.66 -0.63 -11.48
C PHE A 67 -32.35 -1.98 -11.32
N ALA A 68 -32.73 -2.35 -10.09
CA ALA A 68 -33.39 -3.60 -9.78
C ALA A 68 -34.91 -3.50 -10.02
N PRO A 69 -35.51 -4.40 -10.81
CA PRO A 69 -36.95 -4.35 -11.10
C PRO A 69 -37.85 -4.87 -9.96
N PHE A 70 -37.26 -5.36 -8.87
CA PHE A 70 -37.97 -6.16 -7.86
C PHE A 70 -38.24 -5.47 -6.51
N PHE A 71 -37.68 -4.29 -6.24
CA PHE A 71 -37.96 -3.52 -5.01
C PHE A 71 -38.97 -2.36 -5.20
N ALA A 72 -39.46 -2.16 -6.42
CA ALA A 72 -40.42 -1.10 -6.72
C ALA A 72 -41.82 -1.47 -6.21
N ASN A 73 -42.20 -0.96 -5.04
CA ASN A 73 -43.59 -0.99 -4.59
C ASN A 73 -44.43 -0.02 -5.43
N SER A 74 -45.66 -0.41 -5.77
CA SER A 74 -46.62 0.49 -6.44
C SER A 74 -47.18 1.57 -5.52
N ASP A 75 -46.95 1.46 -4.21
CA ASP A 75 -47.40 2.37 -3.15
C ASP A 75 -46.19 2.98 -2.42
N PRO A 76 -45.99 4.31 -2.47
CA PRO A 76 -44.84 5.00 -1.85
C PRO A 76 -44.88 5.01 -0.30
N ASP A 77 -46.01 4.68 0.33
CA ASP A 77 -46.15 4.67 1.80
C ASP A 77 -45.90 3.28 2.42
N MET A 78 -45.60 2.25 1.61
CA MET A 78 -45.38 0.87 2.06
C MET A 78 -43.89 0.48 1.98
N PRO A 79 -43.28 -0.10 3.03
CA PRO A 79 -41.87 -0.50 3.02
C PRO A 79 -41.58 -1.56 1.95
N ALA A 80 -40.41 -1.48 1.31
CA ALA A 80 -39.98 -2.41 0.27
C ALA A 80 -40.05 -3.86 0.78
N VAL A 81 -40.78 -4.72 0.07
CA VAL A 81 -40.94 -6.12 0.45
C VAL A 81 -39.61 -6.85 0.24
N ALA A 82 -39.22 -7.73 1.16
CA ALA A 82 -38.03 -8.54 1.02
C ALA A 82 -38.17 -9.49 -0.18
N VAL A 83 -37.10 -9.63 -0.97
CA VAL A 83 -37.10 -10.35 -2.24
C VAL A 83 -36.32 -11.66 -2.10
N PRO A 84 -36.77 -12.79 -2.69
CA PRO A 84 -36.04 -14.05 -2.63
C PRO A 84 -34.60 -13.92 -3.14
N ALA A 85 -33.64 -14.44 -2.38
CA ALA A 85 -32.22 -14.40 -2.72
C ALA A 85 -31.91 -15.08 -4.07
N ALA A 86 -32.68 -16.13 -4.42
CA ALA A 86 -32.59 -16.80 -5.71
C ALA A 86 -32.92 -15.87 -6.89
N GLN A 87 -33.93 -15.01 -6.74
CA GLN A 87 -34.33 -14.04 -7.76
C GLN A 87 -33.26 -12.95 -7.95
N VAL A 88 -32.66 -12.48 -6.85
CA VAL A 88 -31.54 -11.52 -6.89
C VAL A 88 -30.31 -12.15 -7.55
N HIS A 89 -30.00 -13.41 -7.20
CA HIS A 89 -28.89 -14.16 -7.75
C HIS A 89 -29.00 -14.32 -9.27
N GLU A 90 -30.15 -14.75 -9.77
CA GLU A 90 -30.41 -14.91 -11.21
C GLU A 90 -30.29 -13.59 -11.97
N TRP A 91 -30.87 -12.51 -11.44
CA TRP A 91 -30.81 -11.19 -12.05
C TRP A 91 -29.36 -10.67 -12.16
N ILE A 92 -28.56 -10.78 -11.10
CA ILE A 92 -27.16 -10.34 -11.14
C ILE A 92 -26.35 -11.20 -12.13
N LEU A 93 -26.53 -12.52 -12.15
CA LEU A 93 -25.85 -13.40 -13.10
C LEU A 93 -26.19 -13.04 -14.55
N GLN A 94 -27.43 -12.70 -14.85
CA GLN A 94 -27.86 -12.29 -16.18
C GLN A 94 -27.17 -10.98 -16.62
N ASN A 95 -27.03 -10.01 -15.71
CA ASN A 95 -26.32 -8.76 -15.99
C ASN A 95 -24.82 -8.99 -16.21
N ILE A 96 -24.19 -9.88 -15.44
CA ILE A 96 -22.78 -10.25 -15.63
C ILE A 96 -22.56 -10.92 -16.99
N ALA A 97 -23.44 -11.87 -17.35
CA ALA A 97 -23.37 -12.55 -18.64
C ALA A 97 -23.51 -11.56 -19.81
N TYR A 98 -24.47 -10.65 -19.73
CA TYR A 98 -24.66 -9.59 -20.73
C TYR A 98 -23.43 -8.68 -20.88
N THR A 99 -22.81 -8.28 -19.77
CA THR A 99 -21.60 -7.44 -19.81
C THR A 99 -20.39 -8.20 -20.36
N LEU A 100 -20.22 -9.48 -20.02
CA LEU A 100 -19.15 -10.32 -20.56
C LEU A 100 -19.29 -10.52 -22.08
N GLU A 101 -20.53 -10.68 -22.58
CA GLU A 101 -20.81 -10.74 -24.02
C GLU A 101 -20.46 -9.42 -24.71
N ASN A 102 -20.83 -8.27 -24.14
CA ASN A 102 -20.47 -6.95 -24.69
C ASN A 102 -18.96 -6.69 -24.72
N ILE A 103 -18.22 -7.14 -23.70
CA ILE A 103 -16.75 -7.03 -23.66
C ILE A 103 -16.13 -7.90 -24.76
N SER A 104 -16.66 -9.11 -24.97
CA SER A 104 -16.23 -10.03 -26.04
C SER A 104 -16.49 -9.45 -27.43
N GLU A 105 -17.65 -8.84 -27.67
CA GLU A 105 -17.98 -8.21 -28.95
C GLU A 105 -17.07 -7.02 -29.29
N ARG A 106 -16.72 -6.20 -28.29
CA ARG A 106 -15.83 -5.03 -28.44
C ARG A 106 -14.38 -5.43 -28.74
N ASN A 107 -13.98 -6.66 -28.43
CA ASN A 107 -12.63 -7.20 -28.66
C ASN A 107 -12.49 -8.00 -29.97
N SER A 108 -13.55 -8.11 -30.78
CA SER A 108 -13.50 -8.79 -32.09
C SER A 108 -13.03 -7.83 -33.21
N PRO A 109 -12.11 -8.24 -34.12
CA PRO A 109 -11.78 -7.45 -35.29
C PRO A 109 -12.88 -7.62 -36.34
N LYS A 110 -13.85 -6.69 -36.39
CA LYS A 110 -14.80 -6.66 -37.50
C LYS A 110 -14.12 -6.16 -38.78
N ASP A 111 -13.97 -7.08 -39.73
CA ASP A 111 -13.72 -6.83 -41.14
C ASP A 111 -14.92 -6.10 -41.79
N ASN A 112 -14.64 -5.36 -42.85
CA ASN A 112 -15.40 -4.25 -43.42
C ASN A 112 -16.84 -4.52 -43.90
N GLY A 113 -17.67 -3.46 -43.85
CA GLY A 113 -18.82 -3.27 -44.74
C GLY A 113 -19.72 -2.06 -44.41
N LEU A 114 -19.50 -0.92 -45.09
CA LEU A 114 -20.44 0.23 -45.19
C LEU A 114 -21.57 -0.07 -46.21
N PRO A 115 -22.74 0.63 -46.23
CA PRO A 115 -22.83 2.01 -46.75
C PRO A 115 -23.85 2.98 -46.08
N ASN A 116 -23.50 4.28 -46.09
CA ASN A 116 -24.32 5.51 -46.22
C ASN A 116 -25.39 5.85 -45.14
N SER A 117 -25.69 7.09 -44.76
CA SER A 117 -25.58 8.42 -45.40
C SER A 117 -25.70 9.60 -44.41
N SER A 118 -25.23 10.78 -44.86
CA SER A 118 -25.54 12.17 -44.49
C SER A 118 -24.67 12.90 -43.44
N ASP A 119 -23.62 13.54 -43.98
CA ASP A 119 -23.30 14.99 -43.95
C ASP A 119 -23.67 15.83 -42.72
N GLN A 120 -22.63 16.40 -42.10
CA GLN A 120 -22.48 17.86 -42.00
C GLN A 120 -21.00 18.24 -41.78
N ASP A 121 -20.46 19.01 -42.73
CA ASP A 121 -19.16 19.68 -42.71
C ASP A 121 -19.08 20.77 -41.62
N VAL A 122 -17.88 21.03 -41.06
CA VAL A 122 -17.19 22.34 -41.08
C VAL A 122 -15.80 22.26 -40.40
N ALA A 123 -14.78 22.57 -41.22
CA ALA A 123 -13.52 23.28 -41.04
C ALA A 123 -12.40 22.84 -40.05
N MET A 124 -11.20 22.81 -40.63
CA MET A 124 -9.85 22.63 -40.08
C MET A 124 -9.40 23.80 -39.19
N THR A 125 -8.61 23.56 -38.14
CA THR A 125 -7.27 24.17 -37.89
C THR A 125 -6.67 23.78 -36.53
N ASP A 126 -5.42 23.34 -36.62
CA ASP A 126 -4.23 23.62 -35.79
C ASP A 126 -4.13 23.31 -34.28
N ALA A 127 -2.86 23.11 -33.93
CA ALA A 127 -2.31 22.59 -32.70
C ALA A 127 -2.38 23.53 -31.48
N CYS A 128 -2.04 22.90 -30.33
CA CYS A 128 -1.55 23.44 -29.06
C CYS A 128 -2.56 23.60 -27.90
N THR A 129 -2.22 22.88 -26.82
CA THR A 129 -2.33 23.26 -25.40
C THR A 129 -3.71 23.61 -24.85
N SER A 130 -4.24 22.74 -23.99
CA SER A 130 -5.15 23.18 -22.93
C SER A 130 -4.88 22.46 -21.61
N SER A 131 -4.38 23.27 -20.67
CA SER A 131 -4.39 23.07 -19.23
C SER A 131 -5.80 22.68 -18.76
N ILE A 132 -5.97 21.45 -18.28
CA ILE A 132 -7.16 21.08 -17.52
C ILE A 132 -6.99 21.60 -16.09
N LYS A 133 -7.65 22.74 -15.83
CA LYS A 133 -7.93 23.23 -14.48
C LYS A 133 -8.75 22.16 -13.74
N ALA A 134 -8.15 21.60 -12.69
CA ALA A 134 -8.83 20.69 -11.78
C ALA A 134 -9.77 21.48 -10.85
N SER A 135 -11.04 21.10 -10.83
CA SER A 135 -11.99 21.47 -9.77
C SER A 135 -11.67 20.69 -8.48
N PRO A 136 -11.96 21.25 -7.29
CA PRO A 136 -11.69 20.58 -6.02
C PRO A 136 -12.97 19.88 -5.52
N SER A 137 -13.00 18.55 -5.47
CA SER A 137 -13.66 17.76 -4.41
C SER A 137 -13.86 16.29 -4.81
N ALA A 138 -12.94 15.44 -4.33
CA ALA A 138 -13.21 14.14 -3.71
C ALA A 138 -11.88 13.66 -3.10
N ARG A 139 -11.72 13.77 -1.77
CA ARG A 139 -10.45 13.42 -1.07
C ARG A 139 -10.31 11.90 -0.95
N GLY A 140 -10.07 11.22 -2.07
CA GLY A 140 -9.65 9.82 -2.10
C GLY A 140 -8.18 9.65 -1.69
N PRO A 141 -7.74 8.41 -1.39
CA PRO A 141 -6.33 8.13 -1.16
C PRO A 141 -5.50 8.39 -2.41
N SER A 142 -4.28 8.89 -2.24
CA SER A 142 -3.30 8.98 -3.32
C SER A 142 -2.62 7.63 -3.52
N PHE A 143 -2.40 7.24 -4.77
CA PHE A 143 -1.84 5.95 -5.12
C PHE A 143 -0.43 6.11 -5.68
N ILE A 144 0.47 5.23 -5.25
CA ILE A 144 1.80 5.03 -5.79
C ILE A 144 1.84 3.55 -6.16
N GLU A 145 1.76 3.22 -7.44
CA GLU A 145 1.60 1.85 -7.89
C GLU A 145 2.59 1.49 -9.00
N GLY A 146 3.07 0.25 -8.98
CA GLY A 146 3.86 -0.32 -10.08
C GLY A 146 5.24 0.31 -10.27
N ILE A 147 5.78 0.95 -9.23
CA ILE A 147 7.13 1.52 -9.30
C ILE A 147 8.13 0.37 -9.29
N SER A 148 8.94 0.30 -10.34
CA SER A 148 9.93 -0.76 -10.52
C SER A 148 11.31 -0.22 -10.87
N LYS A 149 12.35 -0.79 -10.25
CA LYS A 149 13.78 -0.53 -10.60
C LYS A 149 14.17 0.94 -10.60
N THR A 150 13.38 1.77 -9.95
CA THR A 150 13.47 3.23 -9.93
C THR A 150 13.17 3.73 -8.54
N SER A 151 13.46 5.01 -8.30
CA SER A 151 13.28 5.62 -7.01
C SER A 151 12.35 6.83 -7.13
N LEU A 152 11.35 6.90 -6.24
CA LEU A 152 10.28 7.89 -6.28
C LEU A 152 10.28 8.71 -5.00
N VAL A 153 10.08 10.01 -5.13
CA VAL A 153 9.92 10.92 -3.99
C VAL A 153 8.59 11.65 -4.13
N LYS A 154 7.84 11.72 -3.03
CA LYS A 154 6.60 12.45 -2.91
C LYS A 154 6.63 13.33 -1.67
N GLN A 155 6.41 14.62 -1.86
CA GLN A 155 6.35 15.65 -0.82
C GLN A 155 4.92 15.93 -0.38
N ALA A 156 4.74 16.66 0.71
CA ALA A 156 3.43 17.08 1.20
C ALA A 156 2.56 17.76 0.12
N SER A 157 3.17 18.55 -0.77
CA SER A 157 2.48 19.23 -1.89
C SER A 157 1.89 18.28 -2.94
N ASP A 158 2.39 17.05 -3.04
CA ASP A 158 1.95 16.08 -4.04
C ASP A 158 0.64 15.37 -3.65
N PHE A 159 0.20 15.56 -2.40
CA PHE A 159 -0.95 14.89 -1.85
C PHE A 159 -2.15 15.85 -1.73
N LYS A 160 -3.22 15.55 -2.48
CA LYS A 160 -4.51 16.25 -2.35
C LYS A 160 -5.37 15.72 -1.19
N GLY A 161 -4.98 14.57 -0.62
CA GLY A 161 -5.66 13.89 0.47
C GLY A 161 -4.70 13.51 1.59
N SER A 162 -5.23 13.11 2.74
CA SER A 162 -4.43 12.75 3.92
C SER A 162 -4.14 11.25 3.99
N SER A 163 -4.16 10.52 2.87
CA SER A 163 -3.88 9.09 2.88
C SER A 163 -3.20 8.63 1.61
N VAL A 164 -2.27 7.68 1.76
CA VAL A 164 -1.49 7.12 0.65
C VAL A 164 -1.60 5.60 0.61
N LYS A 165 -1.58 5.03 -0.59
CA LYS A 165 -1.43 3.60 -0.83
C LYS A 165 -0.23 3.37 -1.75
N VAL A 166 0.77 2.65 -1.26
CA VAL A 166 1.93 2.18 -2.03
C VAL A 166 1.68 0.72 -2.39
N LEU A 167 1.49 0.44 -3.67
CA LEU A 167 1.00 -0.85 -4.17
C LEU A 167 1.98 -1.45 -5.18
N ASN A 168 2.23 -2.75 -5.11
CA ASN A 168 2.88 -3.51 -6.18
C ASN A 168 4.23 -2.92 -6.65
N CYS A 169 5.00 -2.35 -5.73
CA CYS A 169 6.29 -1.73 -6.04
C CYS A 169 7.44 -2.69 -5.78
N HIS A 170 8.38 -2.79 -6.70
CA HIS A 170 9.43 -3.79 -6.64
C HIS A 170 10.80 -3.27 -7.06
N ASP A 171 11.87 -3.75 -6.42
CA ASP A 171 13.23 -3.33 -6.74
C ASP A 171 13.46 -1.80 -6.65
N SER A 172 12.79 -1.13 -5.71
CA SER A 172 12.62 0.33 -5.71
C SER A 172 12.86 0.99 -4.36
N VAL A 173 13.14 2.30 -4.39
CA VAL A 173 13.23 3.12 -3.17
C VAL A 173 12.18 4.22 -3.24
N ILE A 174 11.25 4.24 -2.29
CA ILE A 174 10.09 5.13 -2.29
C ILE A 174 10.13 6.00 -1.05
N TYR A 175 10.15 7.32 -1.25
CA TYR A 175 10.13 8.32 -0.20
C TYR A 175 8.78 9.05 -0.22
N VAL A 176 7.99 8.89 0.83
CA VAL A 176 6.74 9.63 1.05
C VAL A 176 6.95 10.57 2.22
N LEU A 177 7.41 11.79 1.96
CA LEU A 177 7.82 12.79 2.96
C LEU A 177 6.68 13.79 3.21
N ALA A 178 5.58 13.30 3.78
CA ALA A 178 4.36 14.08 3.99
C ALA A 178 3.67 13.72 5.33
N PRO A 179 2.91 14.65 5.91
CA PRO A 179 2.01 14.35 7.02
C PRO A 179 0.76 13.64 6.49
N LEU A 180 0.48 12.45 7.03
CA LEU A 180 -0.62 11.60 6.59
C LEU A 180 -1.49 11.17 7.77
N ARG A 181 -2.77 10.89 7.51
CA ARG A 181 -3.66 10.22 8.47
C ARG A 181 -3.53 8.71 8.37
N TYR A 182 -3.51 8.17 7.15
CA TYR A 182 -3.43 6.73 6.90
C TYR A 182 -2.40 6.43 5.82
N ALA A 183 -1.68 5.33 5.95
CA ALA A 183 -0.84 4.80 4.88
C ALA A 183 -1.03 3.30 4.75
N THR A 184 -0.99 2.79 3.52
CA THR A 184 -1.00 1.35 3.24
C THR A 184 0.15 1.02 2.31
N VAL A 185 0.91 -0.02 2.65
CA VAL A 185 1.94 -0.61 1.79
C VAL A 185 1.51 -2.03 1.50
N TYR A 186 1.34 -2.37 0.22
CA TYR A 186 0.77 -3.64 -0.18
C TYR A 186 1.54 -4.24 -1.36
N GLY A 187 1.83 -5.54 -1.31
CA GLY A 187 2.35 -6.26 -2.48
C GLY A 187 3.74 -5.80 -2.94
N CYS A 188 4.55 -5.21 -2.05
CA CYS A 188 5.87 -4.69 -2.41
C CYS A 188 6.98 -5.72 -2.18
N SER A 189 8.00 -5.74 -3.03
CA SER A 189 9.12 -6.69 -2.95
C SER A 189 10.49 -6.06 -3.20
N ASP A 190 11.52 -6.50 -2.45
CA ASP A 190 12.90 -6.02 -2.65
C ASP A 190 13.03 -4.48 -2.65
N ALA A 191 12.24 -3.81 -1.81
CA ALA A 191 12.06 -2.37 -1.83
C ALA A 191 12.42 -1.71 -0.49
N THR A 192 12.79 -0.43 -0.52
CA THR A 192 12.93 0.39 0.67
C THR A 192 11.88 1.49 0.64
N ILE A 193 11.00 1.53 1.64
CA ILE A 193 9.85 2.44 1.68
C ILE A 193 9.96 3.30 2.94
N VAL A 194 10.14 4.60 2.73
CA VAL A 194 10.21 5.61 3.79
C VAL A 194 8.87 6.34 3.82
N LEU A 195 8.16 6.24 4.95
CA LEU A 195 6.94 6.98 5.20
C LEU A 195 7.20 8.11 6.20
N GLY A 196 6.64 9.28 5.91
CA GLY A 196 6.58 10.43 6.79
C GLY A 196 5.68 10.17 7.99
N ALA A 197 5.28 11.24 8.68
CA ALA A 197 4.51 11.14 9.90
C ALA A 197 3.07 10.68 9.61
N VAL A 198 2.63 9.56 10.19
CA VAL A 198 1.26 9.03 10.03
C VAL A 198 0.45 9.03 11.33
N GLY A 199 -0.53 9.91 11.45
CA GLY A 199 -1.22 10.19 12.71
C GLY A 199 -2.22 9.13 13.19
N LYS A 200 -2.84 8.33 12.30
CA LYS A 200 -3.87 7.36 12.71
C LYS A 200 -3.42 5.92 12.65
N ALA A 201 -3.04 5.40 11.48
CA ALA A 201 -2.63 4.01 11.32
C ALA A 201 -1.87 3.78 10.02
N VAL A 202 -0.88 2.90 10.07
CA VAL A 202 -0.19 2.33 8.91
C VAL A 202 -0.50 0.84 8.81
N ARG A 203 -0.73 0.35 7.60
CA ARG A 203 -0.91 -1.08 7.33
C ARG A 203 0.12 -1.54 6.29
N VAL A 204 0.84 -2.61 6.61
CA VAL A 204 1.80 -3.23 5.68
C VAL A 204 1.37 -4.66 5.45
N GLU A 205 1.09 -5.02 4.20
CA GLU A 205 0.46 -6.28 3.84
C GLU A 205 1.15 -6.93 2.63
N HIS A 206 1.31 -8.25 2.64
CA HIS A 206 1.81 -9.02 1.49
C HIS A 206 3.14 -8.50 0.92
N CYS A 207 4.10 -8.15 1.79
CA CYS A 207 5.40 -7.63 1.38
C CYS A 207 6.53 -8.64 1.64
N GLU A 208 7.53 -8.66 0.76
CA GLU A 208 8.65 -9.61 0.82
C GLU A 208 10.01 -8.92 0.67
N ARG A 209 10.97 -9.16 1.58
CA ARG A 209 12.30 -8.52 1.56
C ARG A 209 12.23 -7.00 1.45
N VAL A 210 11.30 -6.39 2.19
CA VAL A 210 11.11 -4.92 2.19
C VAL A 210 11.67 -4.31 3.47
N HIS A 211 12.35 -3.18 3.34
CA HIS A 211 12.70 -2.31 4.46
C HIS A 211 11.67 -1.18 4.55
N VAL A 212 10.92 -1.11 5.65
CA VAL A 212 9.90 -0.08 5.84
C VAL A 212 10.27 0.80 7.04
N ILE A 213 10.41 2.10 6.80
CA ILE A 213 10.80 3.09 7.81
C ILE A 213 9.61 4.01 8.07
N ILE A 214 9.05 4.01 9.28
CA ILE A 214 7.75 4.62 9.58
C ILE A 214 7.75 5.33 10.93
N ALA A 215 7.29 6.58 10.95
CA ALA A 215 6.84 7.27 12.16
C ALA A 215 5.30 7.30 12.19
N ALA A 216 4.66 6.59 13.12
CA ALA A 216 3.20 6.47 13.14
C ALA A 216 2.61 6.26 14.53
N LYS A 217 1.35 6.63 14.73
CA LYS A 217 0.68 6.34 16.01
C LYS A 217 0.44 4.84 16.23
N ARG A 218 0.10 4.12 15.16
CA ARG A 218 -0.24 2.69 15.14
C ARG A 218 0.26 2.05 13.85
N VAL A 219 0.74 0.82 13.94
CA VAL A 219 1.13 0.02 12.78
C VAL A 219 0.56 -1.40 12.89
N CYS A 220 0.03 -1.91 11.78
CA CYS A 220 -0.39 -3.29 11.60
C CYS A 220 0.41 -3.89 10.45
N ILE A 221 1.05 -5.03 10.69
CA ILE A 221 1.88 -5.75 9.72
C ILE A 221 1.25 -7.12 9.55
N ALA A 222 0.99 -7.50 8.30
CA ALA A 222 0.39 -8.79 8.01
C ALA A 222 0.94 -9.45 6.76
N ASN A 223 0.99 -10.79 6.78
CA ASN A 223 1.41 -11.61 5.65
C ASN A 223 2.74 -11.16 5.02
N CYS A 224 3.72 -10.77 5.85
CA CYS A 224 5.00 -10.25 5.40
C CYS A 224 6.13 -11.26 5.64
N ARG A 225 7.13 -11.27 4.76
CA ARG A 225 8.23 -12.22 4.79
C ARG A 225 9.59 -11.55 4.64
N GLU A 226 10.51 -11.88 5.55
CA GLU A 226 11.90 -11.42 5.50
C GLU A 226 12.01 -9.88 5.43
N CYS A 227 11.07 -9.17 6.07
CA CYS A 227 11.01 -7.71 6.10
C CYS A 227 11.64 -7.14 7.38
N VAL A 228 12.19 -5.93 7.26
CA VAL A 228 12.75 -5.17 8.39
C VAL A 228 11.98 -3.87 8.56
N PHE A 229 11.49 -3.63 9.77
CA PHE A 229 10.67 -2.47 10.12
C PHE A 229 11.40 -1.56 11.09
N PHE A 230 11.70 -0.33 10.66
CA PHE A 230 12.28 0.71 11.50
C PHE A 230 11.17 1.64 11.98
N LEU A 231 10.81 1.52 13.26
CA LEU A 231 9.54 2.01 13.78
C LEU A 231 9.75 3.12 14.82
N GLY A 232 9.03 4.22 14.63
CA GLY A 232 8.78 5.26 15.63
C GLY A 232 7.30 5.26 15.94
N VAL A 233 6.87 4.46 16.93
CA VAL A 233 5.44 4.19 17.17
C VAL A 233 4.99 4.43 18.60
N ASN A 234 3.90 5.18 18.78
CA ASN A 234 3.36 5.48 20.11
C ASN A 234 2.61 4.30 20.73
N GLN A 235 2.13 3.37 19.91
CA GLN A 235 1.47 2.13 20.32
C GLN A 235 2.24 0.93 19.79
N ARG A 236 2.16 -0.18 20.52
CA ARG A 236 2.82 -1.43 20.13
C ARG A 236 2.42 -1.89 18.71
N PRO A 237 3.38 -2.33 17.88
CA PRO A 237 3.10 -2.93 16.57
C PRO A 237 2.19 -4.15 16.69
N LEU A 238 1.24 -4.30 15.77
CA LEU A 238 0.43 -5.52 15.65
C LEU A 238 0.96 -6.37 14.50
N MET A 239 1.22 -7.64 14.76
CA MET A 239 1.60 -8.64 13.75
C MET A 239 0.41 -9.59 13.57
N VAL A 240 -0.13 -9.70 12.36
CA VAL A 240 -1.35 -10.46 12.07
C VAL A 240 -1.12 -11.38 10.87
N GLY A 241 -1.75 -12.56 10.86
CA GLY A 241 -1.63 -13.49 9.73
C GLY A 241 -0.26 -14.18 9.67
N ASP A 242 0.12 -14.60 8.46
CA ASP A 242 1.29 -15.47 8.25
C ASP A 242 2.56 -14.64 8.02
N ASN A 243 3.23 -14.28 9.11
CA ASN A 243 4.46 -13.50 9.08
C ASN A 243 5.67 -14.40 9.31
N HIS A 244 6.74 -14.22 8.53
CA HIS A 244 7.93 -15.05 8.63
C HIS A 244 9.22 -14.23 8.61
N LYS A 245 10.13 -14.51 9.55
CA LYS A 245 11.44 -13.83 9.67
C LYS A 245 11.35 -12.30 9.66
N LEU A 246 10.39 -11.75 10.43
CA LEU A 246 10.28 -10.31 10.57
C LEU A 246 11.28 -9.77 11.59
N GLN A 247 11.84 -8.60 11.28
CA GLN A 247 12.69 -7.86 12.19
C GLN A 247 12.11 -6.47 12.49
N VAL A 248 12.19 -6.04 13.74
CA VAL A 248 11.82 -4.69 14.19
C VAL A 248 13.05 -3.97 14.76
N ALA A 249 13.12 -2.67 14.52
CA ALA A 249 14.21 -1.82 14.98
C ALA A 249 13.68 -0.43 15.36
N PRO A 250 14.41 0.35 16.17
CA PRO A 250 14.08 1.75 16.40
C PRO A 250 14.06 2.54 15.08
N TYR A 251 13.25 3.57 15.00
CA TYR A 251 13.29 4.54 13.89
C TYR A 251 14.71 5.06 13.70
N ASN A 252 15.21 5.04 12.46
CA ASN A 252 16.64 5.25 12.17
C ASN A 252 16.91 6.38 11.16
N THR A 253 15.95 7.27 10.91
CA THR A 253 16.10 8.33 9.91
C THR A 253 15.51 9.65 10.39
N PHE A 254 15.64 10.70 9.58
CA PHE A 254 14.88 11.94 9.68
C PHE A 254 14.97 12.71 8.35
N TYR A 255 14.00 13.58 8.12
CA TYR A 255 14.04 14.61 7.07
C TYR A 255 13.68 15.95 7.69
N SER A 256 14.00 17.04 7.01
CA SER A 256 14.00 18.39 7.60
C SER A 256 12.63 18.82 8.17
N GLN A 257 11.50 18.47 7.54
CA GLN A 257 10.15 18.79 8.01
C GLN A 257 9.52 17.74 8.96
N LEU A 258 10.26 16.71 9.39
CA LEU A 258 9.68 15.58 10.15
C LEU A 258 9.01 16.01 11.47
N GLU A 259 9.65 16.84 12.29
CA GLU A 259 9.08 17.30 13.57
C GLU A 259 7.77 18.08 13.40
N GLU A 260 7.69 18.91 12.36
CA GLU A 260 6.47 19.68 12.03
C GLU A 260 5.35 18.71 11.62
N HIS A 261 5.64 17.78 10.72
CA HIS A 261 4.68 16.76 10.30
C HIS A 261 4.24 15.87 11.47
N MET A 262 5.14 15.51 12.39
CA MET A 262 4.80 14.75 13.61
C MET A 262 3.85 15.53 14.52
N THR A 263 4.11 16.83 14.69
CA THR A 263 3.26 17.71 15.51
C THR A 263 1.88 17.87 14.88
N GLU A 264 1.80 18.05 13.55
CA GLU A 264 0.54 18.19 12.82
C GLU A 264 -0.37 16.96 12.98
N VAL A 265 0.22 15.76 12.92
CA VAL A 265 -0.54 14.50 12.97
C VAL A 265 -0.64 13.89 14.38
N GLY A 266 -0.02 14.51 15.38
CA GLY A 266 -0.09 14.13 16.79
C GLY A 266 0.72 12.89 17.18
N ILE A 267 1.94 12.76 16.65
CA ILE A 267 2.93 11.75 17.04
C ILE A 267 3.87 12.35 18.07
N GLU A 268 4.01 11.70 19.22
CA GLU A 268 4.94 12.13 20.28
C GLU A 268 6.26 11.36 20.14
N ALA A 269 7.37 12.07 19.95
CA ALA A 269 8.69 11.48 19.79
C ALA A 269 9.22 10.78 21.06
N THR A 270 8.73 11.18 22.23
CA THR A 270 9.13 10.63 23.54
C THR A 270 8.59 9.24 23.80
N VAL A 271 7.52 8.82 23.10
CA VAL A 271 6.88 7.52 23.28
C VAL A 271 7.17 6.66 22.05
N ASN A 272 8.01 5.64 22.22
CA ASN A 272 8.33 4.70 21.16
C ASN A 272 8.29 3.25 21.68
N ARG A 273 7.26 2.48 21.27
CA ARG A 273 6.98 1.09 21.69
C ARG A 273 7.28 0.07 20.58
N TRP A 274 8.29 0.35 19.77
CA TRP A 274 8.68 -0.48 18.62
C TRP A 274 9.11 -1.90 19.02
N ASP A 275 9.62 -2.07 20.25
CA ASP A 275 10.16 -3.28 20.85
C ASP A 275 9.12 -4.19 21.53
N GLU A 276 7.85 -3.76 21.55
CA GLU A 276 6.74 -4.52 22.16
C GLU A 276 5.79 -5.15 21.10
N PRO A 277 6.23 -5.79 20.01
CA PRO A 277 5.32 -6.29 18.98
C PRO A 277 4.35 -7.33 19.54
N LEU A 278 3.06 -7.19 19.21
CA LEU A 278 2.02 -8.14 19.60
C LEU A 278 1.61 -8.98 18.40
N ALA A 279 1.95 -10.26 18.42
CA ALA A 279 1.45 -11.23 17.45
C ALA A 279 0.02 -11.68 17.81
N LEU A 280 -0.91 -11.47 16.88
CA LEU A 280 -2.26 -11.99 16.92
C LEU A 280 -2.28 -13.25 16.05
N GLY A 281 -2.40 -14.42 16.68
CA GLY A 281 -2.34 -15.70 15.97
C GLY A 281 -3.49 -15.90 14.99
N MET A 282 -3.25 -16.72 13.97
CA MET A 282 -4.31 -17.24 13.13
C MET A 282 -5.18 -18.16 13.98
N VAL A 283 -6.35 -17.66 14.39
CA VAL A 283 -7.44 -18.53 14.82
C VAL A 283 -8.00 -19.11 13.52
N ASP A 284 -7.67 -20.37 13.21
CA ASP A 284 -8.34 -21.10 12.14
C ASP A 284 -9.83 -21.23 12.53
N PRO A 285 -10.78 -20.59 11.81
CA PRO A 285 -12.19 -20.68 12.13
C PRO A 285 -12.76 -22.10 11.94
N HIS A 286 -12.03 -22.96 11.21
CA HIS A 286 -12.39 -24.35 10.99
C HIS A 286 -11.78 -25.32 12.00
N ASP A 287 -10.92 -24.84 12.90
CA ASP A 287 -10.34 -25.64 13.99
C ASP A 287 -11.27 -25.61 15.23
N SER A 288 -12.52 -26.03 15.01
CA SER A 288 -13.57 -26.01 16.05
C SER A 288 -13.50 -27.22 17.00
N LEU A 289 -12.50 -28.10 16.90
CA LEU A 289 -12.32 -29.22 17.83
C LEU A 289 -10.83 -29.50 18.04
N SER A 290 -10.26 -28.84 19.04
CA SER A 290 -8.99 -29.21 19.64
C SER A 290 -9.07 -30.65 20.16
N HIS A 291 -8.65 -31.60 19.33
CA HIS A 291 -8.34 -32.95 19.76
C HIS A 291 -7.06 -32.90 20.61
N PRO A 292 -7.00 -33.60 21.76
CA PRO A 292 -5.87 -33.54 22.71
C PRO A 292 -4.62 -34.28 22.23
N ALA A 293 -4.50 -34.56 20.93
CA ALA A 293 -3.41 -35.33 20.34
C ALA A 293 -2.69 -34.50 19.26
N GLY A 294 -1.75 -33.67 19.71
CA GLY A 294 -0.54 -33.34 18.96
C GLY A 294 -0.74 -32.61 17.62
N VAL A 295 -1.21 -31.38 17.67
CA VAL A 295 -0.76 -30.35 16.72
C VAL A 295 -0.09 -29.29 17.57
N SER A 296 1.21 -29.11 17.38
CA SER A 296 1.98 -28.07 18.04
C SER A 296 1.25 -26.75 17.82
N ASP A 297 0.97 -26.02 18.90
CA ASP A 297 0.67 -24.59 18.83
C ASP A 297 1.67 -23.96 17.86
N VAL A 298 1.26 -23.66 16.62
CA VAL A 298 2.08 -22.88 15.70
C VAL A 298 1.99 -21.47 16.26
N GLN A 299 2.80 -21.24 17.28
CA GLN A 299 2.92 -19.98 17.99
C GLN A 299 3.19 -18.93 16.93
N ALA A 300 2.27 -17.98 16.77
CA ALA A 300 2.42 -16.92 15.78
C ALA A 300 3.81 -16.29 15.94
N GLU A 301 4.66 -16.43 14.92
CA GLU A 301 6.05 -15.97 14.99
C GLU A 301 6.04 -14.46 15.23
N SER A 302 6.40 -14.05 16.45
CA SER A 302 6.58 -12.64 16.76
C SER A 302 7.83 -12.11 16.06
N ALA A 303 7.80 -10.84 15.66
CA ALA A 303 8.98 -10.21 15.08
C ALA A 303 10.15 -10.19 16.08
N THR A 304 11.35 -10.38 15.56
CA THR A 304 12.60 -10.33 16.34
C THR A 304 13.20 -8.93 16.31
N CYS A 305 13.92 -8.52 17.35
CA CYS A 305 14.63 -7.24 17.30
C CYS A 305 15.87 -7.35 16.40
N LEU A 306 16.11 -6.33 15.56
CA LEU A 306 17.33 -6.22 14.76
C LEU A 306 18.54 -6.08 15.70
N ASP A 307 19.62 -6.80 15.39
CA ASP A 307 20.86 -6.70 16.16
C ASP A 307 21.41 -5.25 16.16
N ALA A 308 21.84 -4.77 17.32
CA ALA A 308 22.37 -3.42 17.47
C ALA A 308 23.62 -3.16 16.61
N ASP A 309 24.45 -4.17 16.34
CA ASP A 309 25.64 -4.04 15.48
C ASP A 309 25.26 -3.90 14.00
N GLN A 310 24.08 -4.35 13.60
CA GLN A 310 23.54 -4.20 12.23
C GLN A 310 22.77 -2.90 12.04
N PHE A 311 22.41 -2.21 13.12
CA PHE A 311 21.69 -0.95 13.06
C PHE A 311 22.53 0.17 12.45
N THR A 312 22.02 0.81 11.40
CA THR A 312 22.63 1.97 10.76
C THR A 312 21.57 3.03 10.51
N ASN A 313 21.95 4.30 10.65
CA ASN A 313 21.07 5.42 10.31
C ASN A 313 20.81 5.41 8.79
N PHE A 314 19.53 5.48 8.42
CA PHE A 314 19.14 5.64 7.03
C PHE A 314 19.16 7.13 6.67
N LEU A 315 19.89 7.50 5.62
CA LEU A 315 20.01 8.88 5.18
C LEU A 315 18.98 9.18 4.09
N ILE A 316 18.13 10.17 4.35
CA ILE A 316 17.26 10.75 3.32
C ILE A 316 18.03 11.90 2.68
N PRO A 317 18.31 11.87 1.37
CA PRO A 317 19.03 12.94 0.71
C PRO A 317 18.37 14.33 0.87
N ASN A 318 19.17 15.35 1.20
CA ASN A 318 18.68 16.69 1.57
C ASN A 318 18.14 17.53 0.41
N TRP A 319 18.29 17.09 -0.84
CA TRP A 319 17.85 17.82 -2.03
C TRP A 319 16.35 17.67 -2.32
N PHE A 320 15.63 16.88 -1.52
CA PHE A 320 14.19 16.76 -1.58
C PHE A 320 13.42 17.85 -0.81
N GLY A 321 14.12 18.70 -0.05
CA GLY A 321 13.49 19.79 0.69
C GLY A 321 13.17 20.99 -0.20
N GLY A 322 11.95 21.53 -0.11
CA GLY A 322 11.64 22.87 -0.60
C GLY A 322 12.48 23.94 0.11
N GLU A 323 12.51 25.16 -0.43
CA GLU A 323 13.38 26.28 -0.05
C GLU A 323 13.36 26.71 1.45
N SER A 324 12.52 26.11 2.30
CA SER A 324 12.53 26.34 3.74
C SER A 324 13.44 25.35 4.48
N PRO A 325 14.43 25.82 5.26
CA PRO A 325 15.21 24.94 6.13
C PRO A 325 14.28 24.38 7.22
N GLY A 326 13.90 23.11 7.09
CA GLY A 326 13.06 22.46 8.09
C GLY A 326 13.74 22.38 9.46
N SER A 327 12.94 22.36 10.52
CA SER A 327 13.40 22.41 11.93
C SER A 327 14.25 21.20 12.34
N THR A 328 14.01 20.04 11.73
CA THR A 328 14.56 18.76 12.19
C THR A 328 16.02 18.61 11.78
N LYS A 329 16.92 18.54 12.76
CA LYS A 329 18.38 18.36 12.53
C LYS A 329 18.90 16.98 12.91
N VAL A 330 18.14 16.24 13.71
CA VAL A 330 18.50 14.93 14.24
C VAL A 330 17.27 14.05 14.28
N ASN A 331 17.46 12.74 14.41
CA ASN A 331 16.35 11.82 14.64
C ASN A 331 15.62 12.19 15.94
N PRO A 332 14.31 12.50 15.88
CA PRO A 332 13.56 12.95 17.05
C PRO A 332 13.27 11.82 18.04
N PHE A 333 13.31 10.56 17.60
CA PHE A 333 13.07 9.42 18.48
C PHE A 333 14.34 9.04 19.26
N PRO A 334 14.26 8.93 20.60
CA PRO A 334 15.40 8.50 21.40
C PRO A 334 15.75 7.04 21.08
N LEU A 335 17.04 6.76 20.95
CA LEU A 335 17.53 5.40 20.74
C LEU A 335 17.78 4.72 22.09
N PRO A 336 17.50 3.41 22.21
CA PRO A 336 17.89 2.63 23.38
C PRO A 336 19.41 2.55 23.53
N ASP A 337 19.88 2.38 24.76
CA ASP A 337 21.31 2.40 25.12
C ASP A 337 22.16 1.41 24.31
N ALA A 338 21.64 0.22 24.03
CA ALA A 338 22.36 -0.80 23.25
C ALA A 338 22.64 -0.32 21.81
N TYR A 339 21.63 0.24 21.13
CA TYR A 339 21.77 0.79 19.79
C TYR A 339 22.64 2.05 19.78
N LEU A 340 22.52 2.90 20.81
CA LEU A 340 23.35 4.10 20.97
C LEU A 340 24.83 3.73 21.14
N ALA A 341 25.14 2.74 21.99
CA ALA A 341 26.50 2.27 22.25
C ALA A 341 27.11 1.66 20.98
N SER A 342 26.37 0.81 20.28
CA SER A 342 26.80 0.24 18.98
C SER A 342 27.06 1.35 17.95
N ARG A 343 26.16 2.31 17.80
CA ARG A 343 26.32 3.44 16.88
C ARG A 343 27.59 4.24 17.20
N ASN A 344 27.80 4.61 18.46
CA ASN A 344 28.96 5.38 18.88
C ASN A 344 30.26 4.59 18.68
N ARG A 345 30.23 3.27 18.91
CA ARG A 345 31.36 2.37 18.63
C ARG A 345 31.69 2.35 17.15
N ASN A 346 30.68 2.21 16.29
CA ASN A 346 30.84 2.19 14.83
C ASN A 346 31.36 3.54 14.31
N GLU A 347 30.87 4.67 14.82
CA GLU A 347 31.37 6.00 14.48
C GLU A 347 32.83 6.19 14.91
N LYS A 348 33.19 5.74 16.12
CA LYS A 348 34.57 5.77 16.62
C LYS A 348 35.49 4.92 15.75
N ASN A 349 35.10 3.67 15.46
CA ASN A 349 35.86 2.77 14.59
C ASN A 349 36.06 3.39 13.19
N LEU A 350 35.01 4.00 12.62
CA LEU A 350 35.10 4.68 11.33
C LEU A 350 36.06 5.87 11.39
N GLY A 351 36.04 6.65 12.48
CA GLY A 351 36.97 7.75 12.71
C GLY A 351 38.42 7.27 12.79
N GLU A 352 38.68 6.21 13.54
CA GLU A 352 39.99 5.58 13.68
C GLU A 352 40.51 5.04 12.34
N ILE A 353 39.66 4.35 11.56
CA ILE A 353 40.01 3.86 10.22
C ILE A 353 40.34 5.03 9.27
N LYS A 354 39.53 6.10 9.29
CA LYS A 354 39.81 7.30 8.47
C LYS A 354 41.13 7.97 8.86
N GLN A 355 41.43 8.05 10.15
CA GLN A 355 42.69 8.60 10.63
C GLN A 355 43.87 7.72 10.21
N LEU A 356 43.76 6.41 10.38
CA LEU A 356 44.77 5.44 9.98
C LEU A 356 45.05 5.48 8.47
N LEU A 357 44.00 5.63 7.64
CA LEU A 357 44.14 5.82 6.20
C LEU A 357 44.84 7.14 5.83
N LYS A 358 44.61 8.21 6.60
CA LYS A 358 45.21 9.53 6.36
C LYS A 358 46.67 9.59 6.80
N GLU A 359 47.00 8.96 7.92
CA GLU A 359 48.33 8.94 8.54
C GLU A 359 49.23 7.82 7.99
N ALA A 360 48.67 6.88 7.23
CA ALA A 360 49.45 5.81 6.61
C ALA A 360 50.61 6.40 5.76
N PRO A 361 51.87 6.00 6.01
CA PRO A 361 53.03 6.46 5.27
C PRO A 361 53.09 5.79 3.89
N LEU A 362 52.14 6.15 3.03
CA LEU A 362 52.02 5.65 1.67
C LEU A 362 52.57 6.68 0.69
N GLU A 363 53.34 6.19 -0.28
CA GLU A 363 53.72 6.98 -1.45
C GLU A 363 52.47 7.38 -2.26
N GLU A 364 52.55 8.51 -2.98
CA GLU A 364 51.41 9.08 -3.69
C GLU A 364 50.80 8.14 -4.75
N ASN A 365 51.62 7.27 -5.34
CA ASN A 365 51.15 6.23 -6.27
C ASN A 365 50.32 5.16 -5.54
N ARG A 366 50.80 4.68 -4.38
CA ARG A 366 50.07 3.68 -3.57
C ARG A 366 48.78 4.25 -2.96
N LYS A 367 48.75 5.54 -2.62
CA LYS A 367 47.51 6.22 -2.21
C LYS A 367 46.45 6.20 -3.33
N ARG A 368 46.85 6.46 -4.58
CA ARG A 368 45.97 6.37 -5.74
C ARG A 368 45.47 4.95 -6.00
N GLU A 369 46.34 3.94 -5.86
CA GLU A 369 45.94 2.53 -5.98
C GLU A 369 44.93 2.13 -4.91
N LEU A 370 45.18 2.51 -3.65
CA LEU A 370 44.26 2.25 -2.55
C LEU A 370 42.90 2.93 -2.75
N SER A 371 42.89 4.20 -3.17
CA SER A 371 41.66 4.92 -3.49
C SER A 371 40.88 4.26 -4.63
N SER A 372 41.57 3.78 -5.67
CA SER A 372 40.95 3.06 -6.78
C SER A 372 40.35 1.74 -6.34
N ALA A 373 41.06 0.97 -5.51
CA ALA A 373 40.57 -0.27 -4.95
C ALA A 373 39.33 -0.04 -4.06
N LEU A 374 39.38 0.95 -3.17
CA LEU A 374 38.24 1.34 -2.33
C LEU A 374 37.02 1.72 -3.17
N HIS A 375 37.19 2.47 -4.27
CA HIS A 375 36.09 2.79 -5.16
C HIS A 375 35.49 1.55 -5.83
N VAL A 376 36.31 0.58 -6.27
CA VAL A 376 35.82 -0.66 -6.85
C VAL A 376 35.03 -1.48 -5.83
N TYR A 377 35.59 -1.70 -4.64
CA TYR A 377 34.89 -2.44 -3.58
C TYR A 377 33.61 -1.73 -3.13
N PHE A 378 33.62 -0.41 -3.05
CA PHE A 378 32.43 0.37 -2.73
C PHE A 378 31.35 0.24 -3.81
N LYS A 379 31.75 0.27 -5.09
CA LYS A 379 30.84 0.05 -6.22
C LYS A 379 30.23 -1.35 -6.16
N ASP A 380 31.05 -2.39 -6.00
CA ASP A 380 30.57 -3.78 -5.91
C ASP A 380 29.62 -3.97 -4.74
N TRP A 381 29.94 -3.36 -3.59
CA TRP A 381 29.05 -3.33 -2.43
C TRP A 381 27.72 -2.64 -2.72
N LEU A 382 27.70 -1.50 -3.44
CA LEU A 382 26.46 -0.80 -3.82
C LEU A 382 25.54 -1.67 -4.69
N TYR A 383 26.10 -2.46 -5.62
CA TYR A 383 25.31 -3.37 -6.45
C TYR A 383 24.83 -4.59 -5.66
N ALA A 384 25.72 -5.23 -4.89
CA ALA A 384 25.39 -6.43 -4.12
C ALA A 384 24.33 -6.16 -3.03
N SER A 385 24.36 -4.96 -2.44
CA SER A 385 23.38 -4.54 -1.42
C SER A 385 22.09 -3.94 -1.99
N GLY A 386 22.02 -3.67 -3.31
CA GLY A 386 20.90 -2.95 -3.93
C GLY A 386 20.86 -1.45 -3.63
N ASN A 387 21.78 -0.91 -2.82
CA ASN A 387 21.84 0.51 -2.45
C ASN A 387 22.11 1.44 -3.63
N ILE A 388 22.62 0.91 -4.75
CA ILE A 388 22.75 1.64 -6.03
C ILE A 388 21.44 2.33 -6.45
N ARG A 389 20.28 1.78 -6.07
CA ARG A 389 18.96 2.34 -6.37
C ARG A 389 18.70 3.70 -5.72
N GLN A 390 19.32 3.98 -4.57
CA GLN A 390 19.23 5.29 -3.93
C GLN A 390 19.87 6.39 -4.79
N LEU A 391 20.83 6.01 -5.65
CA LEU A 391 21.51 6.92 -6.57
C LEU A 391 20.72 7.18 -7.85
N TYR A 392 19.69 6.37 -8.17
CA TYR A 392 18.85 6.62 -9.34
C TYR A 392 18.04 7.91 -9.23
N CYS A 393 17.70 8.32 -8.00
CA CYS A 393 17.15 9.64 -7.74
C CYS A 393 18.07 10.74 -8.32
N LEU A 394 19.40 10.62 -8.18
CA LEU A 394 20.37 11.65 -8.57
C LEU A 394 20.58 11.80 -10.09
N GLN A 395 20.06 10.88 -10.91
CA GLN A 395 20.25 10.91 -12.37
C GLN A 395 19.11 11.63 -13.11
N GLY A 396 18.13 12.16 -12.38
CA GLY A 396 16.92 12.77 -12.94
C GLY A 396 16.97 14.30 -13.18
N ASP A 397 18.10 14.96 -12.92
CA ASP A 397 18.31 16.39 -13.18
C ASP A 397 19.21 16.64 -14.41
#